data_AF-A0A2P7MQF9-F1
#
_entry.id   AF-A0A2P7MQF9-F1
#
_cell.length_a   1.000
_cell.length_b   1.000
_cell.length_c   1.000
_cell.angle_alpha   90.00
_cell.angle_beta   90.00
_cell.angle_gamma   90.00
#
_symmetry.space_group_name_H-M   'P 1'
#
loop_
_entity.id
_entity.type
_entity.pdbx_description
1 polymer ?
#
loop_
_entity_poly.entity_id
_entity_poly.type
_entity_poly.pdbx_seq_one_letter_code
_entity_poly.pdbx_strand_id
1 'polypeptide(L)'
;MTPELANCVLEGLLLLHEELSQDPESPWYVGTPDQTQVLHDELWILAGELYARSSAALVDAWYRAGRSSLLPVNCTGELFSSRHLQLVG
;
A
#
# COMPACT_ATOMS: atom_id res chain seq x y z
N MET A 1 -16.78 10.02 8.06
CA MET A 1 -15.96 9.28 7.08
C MET A 1 -16.35 9.79 5.70
N THR A 2 -15.40 10.27 4.91
CA THR A 2 -15.72 10.96 3.64
C THR A 2 -15.53 9.99 2.46
N PRO A 3 -16.40 10.01 1.43
CA PRO A 3 -16.26 9.16 0.24
C PRO A 3 -14.90 9.27 -0.45
N GLU A 4 -14.30 10.45 -0.39
CA GLU A 4 -13.00 10.74 -0.99
C GLU A 4 -11.86 9.96 -0.32
N LEU A 5 -11.95 9.77 1.00
CA LEU A 5 -10.98 8.98 1.75
C LEU A 5 -11.09 7.50 1.41
N ALA A 6 -12.32 6.98 1.29
CA ALA A 6 -12.56 5.59 0.90
C ALA A 6 -12.04 5.31 -0.52
N ASN A 7 -12.23 6.24 -1.46
CA ASN A 7 -11.66 6.14 -2.80
C ASN A 7 -10.13 6.13 -2.78
N CYS A 8 -9.50 7.01 -1.97
CA CYS A 8 -8.04 7.02 -1.84
C CYS A 8 -7.49 5.69 -1.32
N VAL A 9 -8.16 5.07 -0.35
CA VAL A 9 -7.74 3.76 0.19
C VAL A 9 -7.92 2.65 -0.83
N LEU A 10 -9.06 2.60 -1.52
CA LEU A 10 -9.32 1.58 -2.55
C LEU A 10 -8.32 1.68 -3.72
N GLU A 11 -8.03 2.89 -4.19
CA GLU A 11 -7.03 3.09 -5.24
C GLU A 11 -5.62 2.71 -4.76
N GLY A 12 -5.25 3.09 -3.53
CA GLY A 12 -3.96 2.70 -2.95
C GLY A 12 -3.82 1.19 -2.80
N LEU A 13 -4.90 0.51 -2.40
CA LEU A 13 -4.98 -0.94 -2.29
C LEU A 13 -4.78 -1.59 -3.66
N LEU A 14 -5.45 -1.11 -4.71
CA LEU A 14 -5.31 -1.67 -6.05
C LEU A 14 -3.87 -1.53 -6.59
N LEU A 15 -3.23 -0.38 -6.37
CA LEU A 15 -1.85 -0.14 -6.79
C LEU A 15 -0.88 -1.10 -6.09
N LEU A 16 -1.00 -1.23 -4.77
CA LEU A 16 -0.14 -2.12 -3.97
C LEU A 16 -0.45 -3.59 -4.27
N HIS A 17 -1.71 -3.98 -4.43
CA HIS A 17 -2.07 -5.35 -4.78
C HIS A 17 -1.53 -5.77 -6.16
N GLU A 18 -1.59 -4.89 -7.16
CA GLU A 18 -1.02 -5.16 -8.49
C GLU A 18 0.50 -5.38 -8.43
N GLU A 19 1.22 -4.54 -7.68
CA GLU A 19 2.67 -4.65 -7.51
C GLU A 19 3.07 -5.89 -6.68
N LEU A 20 2.44 -6.06 -5.52
CA LEU A 20 2.81 -7.09 -4.56
C LEU A 20 2.35 -8.49 -4.97
N SER A 21 1.45 -8.61 -5.95
CA SER A 21 1.07 -9.91 -6.53
C SER A 21 2.04 -10.41 -7.62
N GLN A 22 3.05 -9.63 -8.02
CA GLN A 22 3.99 -10.03 -9.06
C GLN A 22 5.02 -11.07 -8.60
N ASP A 23 5.35 -11.10 -7.30
CA ASP A 23 6.40 -11.96 -6.76
C ASP A 23 5.87 -12.81 -5.59
N PRO A 24 5.55 -14.10 -5.82
CA PRO A 24 5.09 -15.00 -4.76
C PRO A 24 6.16 -15.35 -3.72
N GLU A 25 7.44 -15.09 -4.00
CA GLU A 25 8.53 -15.28 -3.04
C GLU A 25 8.76 -14.04 -2.16
N SER A 26 8.14 -12.91 -2.54
CA SER A 26 8.21 -11.68 -1.75
C SER A 26 7.56 -11.87 -0.38
N PRO A 27 8.20 -11.39 0.71
CA PRO A 27 7.58 -11.38 2.03
C PRO A 27 6.33 -10.49 2.10
N TRP A 28 6.10 -9.67 1.07
CA TRP A 28 4.96 -8.78 0.93
C TRP A 28 3.92 -9.32 -0.05
N TYR A 29 4.00 -10.59 -0.48
CA TYR A 29 3.12 -11.13 -1.51
C TYR A 29 1.63 -11.04 -1.14
N VAL A 30 0.87 -10.28 -1.93
CA VAL A 30 -0.58 -10.11 -1.76
C VAL A 30 -1.32 -10.89 -2.84
N GLY A 31 -1.11 -12.21 -2.90
CA GLY A 31 -1.88 -13.11 -3.76
C GLY A 31 -2.93 -13.94 -3.04
N THR A 32 -3.05 -13.80 -1.72
CA THR A 32 -4.08 -14.48 -0.92
C THR A 32 -5.09 -13.46 -0.36
N PRO A 33 -6.36 -13.87 -0.17
CA PRO A 33 -7.41 -12.98 0.36
C PRO A 33 -7.05 -12.36 1.72
N ASP A 34 -6.43 -13.15 2.61
CA ASP A 34 -6.06 -12.69 3.95
C ASP A 34 -5.04 -11.53 3.90
N GLN A 35 -4.04 -11.60 3.01
CA GLN A 35 -3.05 -10.55 2.85
C GLN A 35 -3.64 -9.28 2.21
N THR A 36 -4.63 -9.45 1.34
CA THR A 36 -5.34 -8.31 0.73
C THR A 36 -6.14 -7.53 1.78
N GLN A 37 -6.80 -8.25 2.69
CA GLN A 37 -7.55 -7.63 3.79
C GLN A 37 -6.61 -6.91 4.77
N VAL A 38 -5.48 -7.54 5.11
CA VAL A 38 -4.44 -6.91 5.95
C VAL A 38 -3.94 -5.61 5.34
N LEU A 39 -3.60 -5.62 4.04
CA LEU A 39 -3.15 -4.43 3.34
C LEU A 39 -4.22 -3.33 3.31
N HIS A 40 -5.48 -3.69 3.08
CA HIS A 40 -6.60 -2.76 3.13
C HIS A 40 -6.70 -2.08 4.51
N ASP A 41 -6.64 -2.85 5.59
CA ASP A 41 -6.81 -2.34 6.95
C ASP A 41 -5.66 -1.41 7.35
N GLU A 42 -4.42 -1.72 6.95
CA GLU A 42 -3.27 -0.84 7.16
C GLU A 42 -3.40 0.49 6.41
N LEU A 43 -3.79 0.45 5.13
CA LEU A 43 -4.04 1.65 4.35
C LEU A 43 -5.17 2.48 4.95
N TRP A 44 -6.18 1.83 5.51
CA TRP A 44 -7.28 2.51 6.17
C TRP A 44 -6.85 3.26 7.43
N ILE A 45 -6.00 2.65 8.25
CA ILE A 45 -5.41 3.28 9.44
C ILE A 45 -4.54 4.47 9.03
N LEU A 46 -3.62 4.28 8.08
CA LEU A 46 -2.74 5.33 7.58
C LEU A 46 -3.51 6.50 6.96
N ALA A 47 -4.58 6.21 6.22
CA ALA A 47 -5.41 7.25 5.63
C ALA A 47 -6.09 8.11 6.70
N GLY A 48 -6.52 7.49 7.81
CA GLY A 48 -7.07 8.19 8.97
C GLY A 48 -6.04 9.04 9.71
N GLU A 49 -4.81 8.54 9.88
CA GLU A 49 -3.72 9.26 10.57
C GLU A 49 -3.19 10.45 9.76
N LEU A 50 -3.08 10.28 8.44
CA LEU A 50 -2.44 11.26 7.56
C LEU A 50 -3.42 12.23 6.92
N TYR A 51 -4.73 12.01 7.06
CA TYR A 51 -5.77 12.67 6.26
C TYR A 51 -5.40 12.67 4.77
N ALA A 52 -5.02 11.48 4.27
CA ALA A 52 -4.45 11.33 2.95
C ALA A 52 -5.40 11.91 1.89
N ARG A 53 -4.89 12.83 1.07
CA ARG A 53 -5.66 13.51 0.01
C ARG A 53 -5.55 12.82 -1.35
N SER A 54 -4.75 11.76 -1.44
CA SER A 54 -4.50 11.00 -2.66
C SER A 54 -4.00 9.60 -2.32
N SER A 55 -4.33 8.64 -3.18
CA SER A 55 -3.82 7.27 -3.14
C SER A 55 -2.29 7.20 -3.24
N ALA A 56 -1.65 8.04 -4.07
CA ALA A 56 -0.18 8.06 -4.19
C ALA A 56 0.52 8.43 -2.87
N ALA A 57 0.08 9.49 -2.19
CA ALA A 57 0.61 9.88 -0.88
C ALA A 57 0.38 8.79 0.19
N LEU A 58 -0.73 8.06 0.10
CA LEU A 58 -1.04 6.95 1.00
C LEU A 58 -0.10 5.76 0.77
N VAL A 59 0.18 5.42 -0.49
CA VAL A 59 1.11 4.35 -0.86
C VAL A 59 2.54 4.71 -0.44
N ASP A 60 3.02 5.93 -0.75
CA ASP A 60 4.34 6.41 -0.30
C ASP A 60 4.45 6.38 1.24
N ALA A 61 3.39 6.78 1.94
CA ALA A 61 3.36 6.68 3.38
C ALA A 61 3.40 5.24 3.90
N TRP A 62 2.72 4.30 3.24
CA TRP A 62 2.79 2.87 3.59
C TRP A 62 4.22 2.33 3.43
N TYR A 63 4.91 2.65 2.33
CA TYR A 63 6.32 2.28 2.16
C TYR A 63 7.22 2.93 3.22
N ARG A 64 7.02 4.22 3.53
CA ARG A 64 7.81 4.95 4.54
C ARG A 64 7.56 4.51 5.97
N ALA A 65 6.36 4.04 6.29
CA ALA A 65 6.04 3.48 7.59
C ALA A 65 6.96 2.29 7.92
N GLY A 66 7.52 1.64 6.89
CA GLY A 66 8.62 0.66 7.00
C GLY A 66 8.25 -0.60 7.77
N ARG A 67 6.99 -0.69 8.20
CA ARG A 67 6.45 -1.65 9.14
C ARG A 67 4.98 -1.85 8.77
N SER A 68 4.73 -2.70 7.78
CA SER A 68 3.49 -3.47 7.91
C SER A 68 3.65 -4.28 9.18
N SER A 69 2.72 -4.11 10.12
CA SER A 69 2.73 -4.83 11.39
C SER A 69 2.54 -6.35 11.20
N LEU A 70 2.19 -6.75 9.98
CA LEU A 70 1.74 -8.09 9.60
C LEU A 70 2.57 -8.70 8.46
N LEU A 71 3.47 -7.94 7.82
CA LEU A 71 4.45 -8.47 6.87
C LEU A 71 5.84 -8.52 7.53
N PRO A 72 6.51 -9.69 7.58
CA PRO A 72 7.60 -9.97 8.52
C PRO A 72 8.96 -9.33 8.18
N VAL A 73 9.04 -8.32 7.31
CA VAL A 73 10.32 -7.78 6.80
C VAL A 73 10.28 -6.26 6.65
N ASN A 74 11.36 -5.58 7.06
CA ASN A 74 11.58 -4.14 6.85
C ASN A 74 11.40 -3.79 5.36
N CYS A 75 10.48 -2.87 5.04
CA CYS A 75 10.37 -2.31 3.70
C CYS A 75 11.70 -1.61 3.40
N THR A 76 12.49 -2.13 2.46
CA THR A 76 13.79 -1.52 2.10
C THR A 76 13.63 -0.21 1.32
N GLY A 77 12.38 0.24 1.07
CA GLY A 77 12.09 1.46 0.33
C GLY A 77 12.43 1.39 -1.16
N GLU A 78 12.98 0.27 -1.64
CA GLU A 78 13.12 0.00 -3.07
C GLU A 78 11.77 -0.42 -3.63
N LEU A 79 11.04 0.57 -4.12
CA LEU A 79 9.88 0.38 -5.01
C LEU A 79 10.36 -0.35 -6.27
N PHE A 80 9.97 -1.62 -6.44
CA PHE A 80 10.33 -2.42 -7.61
C PHE A 80 9.42 -2.13 -8.83
N SER A 81 8.40 -1.28 -8.69
CA SER A 81 7.46 -0.97 -9.77
C SER A 81 7.83 0.30 -10.55
N SER A 82 8.17 0.11 -11.83
CA SER A 82 8.41 1.18 -12.81
C SER A 82 7.23 2.14 -12.97
N ARG A 83 6.01 1.71 -12.60
CA ARG A 83 4.78 2.52 -12.71
C ARG A 83 4.64 3.51 -11.55
N HIS A 84 5.16 3.20 -10.36
CA HIS A 84 5.18 4.14 -9.23
C HIS A 84 6.19 5.28 -9.47
N LEU A 85 7.36 4.95 -10.07
CA LEU A 85 8.34 5.95 -10.49
C LEU A 85 7.78 6.96 -11.51
N GLN A 86 6.77 6.58 -12.31
CA GLN A 86 6.10 7.47 -13.25
C GLN A 86 5.03 8.39 -12.62
N LEU A 87 4.55 8.06 -11.41
CA LEU A 87 3.52 8.85 -10.70
C LEU A 87 4.12 9.86 -9.72
N VAL A 88 5.39 9.72 -9.35
CA VAL A 88 6.11 10.56 -8.38
C VAL A 88 7.10 11.53 -9.06
N GLY A 89 7.26 11.45 -10.39
CA GLY A 89 8.03 12.40 -11.20
C GLY A 89 7.16 13.52 -11.77
#